data_AF-A0A7C5P5Q9-F1
#
_entry.id   AF-A0A7C5P5Q9-F1
#
_cell.length_a   1.000
_cell.length_b   1.000
_cell.length_c   1.000
_cell.angle_alpha   90.00
_cell.angle_beta   90.00
_cell.angle_gamma   90.00
#
_symmetry.space_group_name_H-M   'P 1'
#
loop_
_entity.id
_entity.type
_entity.pdbx_description
1 polymer ?
#
loop_
_entity_poly.entity_id
_entity_poly.type
_entity_poly.pdbx_seq_one_letter_code
_entity_poly.pdbx_strand_id
1 'polypeptide(L)'
;MLFPVDEAGLGISPRAHLLSGCVDCRRHLSAFCRGVQDDFRLVSLWSGDYNSAPMNIETFEDALNYLYSHIDYSVERSYRYSAETFELDRVCDLARAVGNPHEQFASLHIAGTKGKGSVSAMIASCLQAAGYRTGLYTSPHLQRFNERIQMDGKPIEDARFVALMRRLEPHIESIPGLTVFEIATVLALLHFAEEGADAAAIEVGLGGRLDATNIITPTVAAITTLSYDHMHLLGDSLSDIAREKGGIIKPGVPVVLAPQQYEADRVIEGIAGERKAPLIRVGRDWLFSAGSRDLEGQTLYIWASAEQPL
;
A
#
# COMPACT_ATOMS: atom_id res chain seq x y z
N MET A 1 -38.18 12.63 -32.99
CA MET A 1 -39.34 13.24 -32.28
C MET A 1 -38.78 13.98 -31.08
N LEU A 2 -39.17 15.24 -30.91
CA LEU A 2 -38.55 16.26 -30.06
C LEU A 2 -39.25 16.38 -28.68
N PHE A 3 -38.45 16.60 -27.63
CA PHE A 3 -38.70 17.27 -26.33
C PHE A 3 -39.68 16.64 -25.28
N PRO A 4 -39.61 17.02 -23.97
CA PRO A 4 -38.84 18.13 -23.38
C PRO A 4 -37.94 17.81 -22.16
N VAL A 5 -37.08 18.81 -21.92
CA VAL A 5 -36.28 19.10 -20.73
C VAL A 5 -37.17 19.93 -19.79
N ASP A 6 -37.20 19.61 -18.49
CA ASP A 6 -37.81 20.49 -17.48
C ASP A 6 -36.71 21.01 -16.54
N GLU A 7 -36.41 22.30 -16.69
CA GLU A 7 -35.77 23.12 -15.67
C GLU A 7 -36.86 23.64 -14.72
N ALA A 8 -36.81 23.23 -13.46
CA ALA A 8 -37.49 23.94 -12.37
C ALA A 8 -36.49 24.16 -11.24
N GLY A 9 -35.89 25.34 -11.23
CA GLY A 9 -35.11 25.84 -10.11
C GLY A 9 -36.02 26.24 -8.95
N LEU A 10 -35.68 25.80 -7.75
CA LEU A 10 -36.05 26.44 -6.48
C LEU A 10 -34.85 26.34 -5.55
N GLY A 11 -34.16 27.46 -5.34
CA GLY A 11 -33.11 27.59 -4.35
C GLY A 11 -33.66 27.75 -2.94
N ILE A 12 -33.07 27.06 -1.96
CA ILE A 12 -33.10 27.42 -0.54
C ILE A 12 -31.73 27.05 0.08
N SER A 13 -31.22 27.96 0.92
CA SER A 13 -29.88 28.08 1.49
C SER A 13 -29.44 26.97 2.47
N PRO A 14 -28.14 26.90 2.86
CA PRO A 14 -27.64 25.92 3.81
C PRO A 14 -27.96 26.33 5.25
N ARG A 15 -28.48 25.41 6.06
CA ARG A 15 -28.49 25.56 7.52
C ARG A 15 -28.04 24.29 8.21
N ALA A 16 -26.98 24.48 8.99
CA ALA A 16 -26.46 23.59 10.00
C ALA A 16 -27.55 23.17 11.00
N HIS A 17 -27.54 21.88 11.35
CA HIS A 17 -28.04 21.44 12.64
C HIS A 17 -26.89 20.76 13.40
N LEU A 18 -26.30 21.55 14.28
CA LEU A 18 -25.60 21.10 15.47
C LEU A 18 -26.58 20.31 16.34
N LEU A 19 -26.27 19.04 16.60
CA LEU A 19 -26.76 18.34 17.78
C LEU A 19 -25.58 18.15 18.72
N SER A 20 -25.57 19.02 19.71
CA SER A 20 -24.78 18.94 20.94
C SER A 20 -25.25 17.79 21.82
N GLY A 21 -24.30 17.09 22.44
CA GLY A 21 -24.51 16.49 23.75
C GLY A 21 -24.21 15.00 23.85
N CYS A 22 -22.96 14.64 24.14
CA CYS A 22 -22.67 14.02 25.44
C CYS A 22 -21.18 14.15 25.79
N VAL A 23 -20.95 14.65 26.99
CA VAL A 23 -19.67 14.86 27.64
C VAL A 23 -19.35 13.57 28.40
N ASP A 24 -18.29 12.86 28.03
CA ASP A 24 -17.38 12.13 28.94
C ASP A 24 -16.56 11.09 28.17
N CYS A 25 -15.28 11.38 27.92
CA CYS A 25 -14.16 10.45 28.18
C CYS A 25 -12.79 11.12 27.91
N ARG A 26 -12.50 12.24 28.58
CA ARG A 26 -11.11 12.66 28.82
C ARG A 26 -10.75 12.28 30.25
N ARG A 27 -10.28 11.03 30.42
CA ARG A 27 -9.43 10.55 31.52
C ARG A 27 -9.35 9.02 31.39
N HIS A 28 -8.21 8.55 30.92
CA HIS A 28 -7.56 7.24 31.18
C HIS A 28 -6.76 6.80 29.96
N LEU A 29 -5.54 7.32 29.82
CA LEU A 29 -4.37 6.63 29.23
C LEU A 29 -3.12 7.52 29.38
N SER A 30 -2.82 7.83 30.64
CA SER A 30 -1.56 8.46 31.05
C SER A 30 -1.06 7.78 32.34
N ALA A 31 -0.77 6.48 32.28
CA ALA A 31 -0.09 5.74 33.34
C ALA A 31 0.24 4.30 32.89
N PHE A 32 1.13 4.12 31.92
CA PHE A 32 1.97 2.92 31.83
C PHE A 32 3.17 3.27 30.93
N CYS A 33 4.35 2.76 31.26
CA CYS A 33 5.65 3.12 30.67
C CYS A 33 6.31 4.39 31.26
N ARG A 34 6.43 4.44 32.59
CA ARG A 34 7.67 4.92 33.23
C ARG A 34 8.31 3.74 33.93
N GLY A 35 9.57 3.46 33.59
CA GLY A 35 10.43 2.54 34.35
C GLY A 35 10.87 1.31 33.57
N VAL A 36 11.84 1.48 32.67
CA VAL A 36 13.05 0.64 32.61
C VAL A 36 14.19 1.56 32.13
N GLN A 37 14.88 2.19 33.09
CA GLN A 37 16.24 2.65 32.92
C GLN A 37 17.15 1.60 33.56
N ASP A 38 18.32 1.41 32.96
CA ASP A 38 19.47 0.64 33.43
C ASP A 38 19.37 -0.90 33.28
N ASP A 39 19.95 -1.41 32.19
CA ASP A 39 21.20 -2.19 32.21
C ASP A 39 21.40 -2.85 30.84
N PHE A 40 22.45 -2.49 30.10
CA PHE A 40 23.19 -3.40 29.21
C PHE A 40 24.46 -2.69 28.73
N ARG A 41 25.53 -2.80 29.52
CA ARG A 41 26.91 -2.72 29.04
C ARG A 41 27.35 -4.13 28.64
N LEU A 42 28.16 -4.19 27.58
CA LEU A 42 28.91 -5.33 27.02
C LEU A 42 28.19 -6.17 25.95
N VAL A 43 28.34 -5.77 24.68
CA VAL A 43 29.02 -6.60 23.67
C VAL A 43 29.86 -5.67 22.78
N SER A 44 31.15 -5.56 23.09
CA SER A 44 32.18 -5.11 22.16
C SER A 44 32.82 -6.36 21.54
N LEU A 45 32.85 -6.44 20.22
CA LEU A 45 33.82 -7.10 19.33
C LEU A 45 33.13 -7.62 18.05
N TRP A 46 32.77 -6.69 17.17
CA TRP A 46 32.71 -6.91 15.74
C TRP A 46 33.46 -5.75 15.08
N SER A 47 34.72 -6.00 14.74
CA SER A 47 35.56 -5.09 13.94
C SER A 47 35.31 -5.39 12.47
N GLY A 48 34.27 -4.78 11.92
CA GLY A 48 34.15 -4.47 10.51
C GLY A 48 34.09 -2.95 10.42
N ASP A 49 35.07 -2.32 9.78
CA ASP A 49 35.16 -0.87 9.63
C ASP A 49 33.98 -0.34 8.77
N TYR A 50 32.82 -0.09 9.39
CA TYR A 50 31.80 0.81 8.86
C TYR A 50 32.05 2.20 9.44
N ASN A 51 33.12 2.82 8.97
CA ASN A 51 33.33 4.26 9.15
C ASN A 51 32.95 4.94 7.82
N SER A 52 31.67 4.90 7.46
CA SER A 52 31.13 5.74 6.40
C SER A 52 30.89 7.12 6.98
N ALA A 53 31.63 8.12 6.51
CA ALA A 53 31.20 9.50 6.67
C ALA A 53 29.75 9.62 6.16
N PRO A 54 28.89 10.48 6.75
CA PRO A 54 27.53 10.70 6.24
C PRO A 54 27.61 10.98 4.74
N MET A 55 26.85 10.21 3.95
CA MET A 55 26.84 10.39 2.50
C MET A 55 26.20 11.75 2.25
N ASN A 56 26.90 12.61 1.52
CA ASN A 56 26.35 13.92 1.19
C ASN A 56 25.30 13.76 0.08
N ILE A 57 24.07 13.40 0.44
CA ILE A 57 22.96 13.22 -0.51
C ILE A 57 22.54 14.61 -1.00
N GLU A 58 23.12 15.16 -2.06
CA GLU A 58 22.78 16.52 -2.56
C GLU A 58 21.84 16.51 -3.76
N THR A 59 22.02 15.53 -4.62
CA THR A 59 21.28 15.41 -5.86
C THR A 59 20.37 14.19 -5.86
N PHE A 60 19.45 14.15 -6.83
CA PHE A 60 18.61 12.98 -7.05
C PHE A 60 19.44 11.72 -7.37
N GLU A 61 20.55 11.89 -8.10
CA GLU A 61 21.47 10.80 -8.43
C GLU A 61 22.19 10.29 -7.18
N ASP A 62 22.63 11.17 -6.27
CA ASP A 62 23.22 10.76 -4.98
C ASP A 62 22.21 9.98 -4.14
N ALA A 63 20.96 10.46 -4.08
CA ALA A 63 19.88 9.83 -3.34
C ALA A 63 19.54 8.44 -3.88
N LEU A 64 19.51 8.28 -5.21
CA LEU A 64 19.31 6.98 -5.84
C LEU A 64 20.50 6.05 -5.64
N ASN A 65 21.73 6.55 -5.76
CA ASN A 65 22.93 5.76 -5.51
C ASN A 65 22.99 5.26 -4.07
N TYR A 66 22.62 6.10 -3.10
CA TYR A 66 22.48 5.69 -1.70
C TYR A 66 21.36 4.66 -1.51
N LEU A 67 20.19 4.87 -2.12
CA LEU A 67 19.13 3.88 -2.06
C LEU A 67 19.60 2.53 -2.60
N TYR A 68 20.21 2.50 -3.79
CA TYR A 68 20.67 1.27 -4.44
C TYR A 68 21.96 0.68 -3.87
N SER A 69 22.64 1.34 -2.93
CA SER A 69 23.73 0.71 -2.18
C SER A 69 23.21 -0.30 -1.15
N HIS A 70 21.92 -0.30 -0.89
CA HIS A 70 21.23 -1.27 -0.03
C HIS A 70 20.83 -2.51 -0.81
N ILE A 71 20.42 -3.55 -0.08
CA ILE A 71 20.12 -4.85 -0.67
C ILE A 71 18.93 -4.74 -1.63
N ASP A 72 19.13 -5.08 -2.91
CA ASP A 72 18.08 -5.10 -3.93
C ASP A 72 17.80 -6.53 -4.43
N TYR A 73 16.87 -7.19 -3.75
CA TYR A 73 16.41 -8.53 -4.14
C TYR A 73 15.65 -8.57 -5.47
N SER A 74 15.23 -7.42 -6.03
CA SER A 74 14.58 -7.40 -7.34
C SER A 74 15.59 -7.60 -8.48
N VAL A 75 16.87 -7.36 -8.23
CA VAL A 75 17.98 -7.50 -9.18
C VAL A 75 18.76 -8.81 -8.92
N GLU A 76 18.93 -9.21 -7.66
CA GLU A 76 19.66 -10.42 -7.28
C GLU A 76 18.78 -11.69 -7.34
N ARG A 77 18.82 -12.37 -8.48
CA ARG A 77 17.98 -13.53 -8.85
C ARG A 77 18.17 -14.83 -8.02
N SER A 78 18.94 -14.81 -6.93
CA SER A 78 19.40 -16.02 -6.24
C SER A 78 18.81 -16.25 -4.84
N TYR A 79 17.85 -15.44 -4.38
CA TYR A 79 17.32 -15.54 -3.01
C TYR A 79 15.98 -16.26 -2.91
N ARG A 80 15.69 -16.79 -1.72
CA ARG A 80 14.40 -17.41 -1.36
C ARG A 80 13.54 -16.38 -0.64
N TYR A 81 12.25 -16.31 -0.98
CA TYR A 81 11.28 -15.52 -0.22
C TYR A 81 10.88 -16.32 1.02
N SER A 82 11.61 -16.11 2.11
CA SER A 82 11.40 -16.76 3.40
C SER A 82 11.29 -15.71 4.50
N ALA A 83 10.75 -16.10 5.66
CA ALA A 83 10.79 -15.24 6.85
C ALA A 83 12.22 -14.81 7.16
N GLU A 84 13.22 -15.69 7.05
CA GLU A 84 14.62 -15.35 7.32
C GLU A 84 15.19 -14.24 6.40
N THR A 85 14.60 -14.04 5.20
CA THR A 85 15.04 -13.02 4.23
C THR A 85 14.11 -11.80 4.24
N PHE A 86 12.81 -12.02 4.41
CA PHE A 86 11.76 -11.02 4.41
C PHE A 86 11.02 -11.05 5.75
N GLU A 87 11.32 -10.07 6.61
CA GLU A 87 10.65 -9.83 7.88
C GLU A 87 10.04 -8.45 7.87
N LEU A 88 8.85 -8.31 8.45
CA LEU A 88 8.22 -6.98 8.55
C LEU A 88 8.87 -6.11 9.62
N ASP A 89 9.73 -6.68 10.49
CA ASP A 89 10.28 -5.99 11.65
C ASP A 89 11.14 -4.78 11.26
N ARG A 90 12.04 -4.93 10.27
CA ARG A 90 12.92 -3.82 9.81
C ARG A 90 12.12 -2.66 9.22
N VAL A 91 11.15 -2.95 8.36
CA VAL A 91 10.30 -1.91 7.77
C VAL A 91 9.39 -1.28 8.84
N CYS A 92 8.91 -2.05 9.82
CA CYS A 92 8.18 -1.53 10.96
C CYS A 92 9.06 -0.62 11.85
N ASP A 93 10.31 -0.99 12.09
CA ASP A 93 11.28 -0.18 12.83
C ASP A 93 11.53 1.16 12.12
N LEU A 94 11.76 1.12 10.80
CA LEU A 94 11.98 2.33 10.01
C LEU A 94 10.72 3.22 9.99
N ALA A 95 9.54 2.63 9.79
CA ALA A 95 8.27 3.36 9.85
C ALA A 95 8.03 3.99 11.23
N ARG A 96 8.32 3.27 12.32
CA ARG A 96 8.24 3.78 13.70
C ARG A 96 9.19 4.93 13.94
N ALA A 97 10.41 4.85 13.41
CA ALA A 97 11.42 5.89 13.55
C ALA A 97 10.99 7.24 12.94
N VAL A 98 10.12 7.20 11.91
CA VAL A 98 9.56 8.42 11.28
C VAL A 98 8.10 8.70 11.66
N GLY A 99 7.59 8.05 12.71
CA GLY A 99 6.28 8.37 13.31
C GLY A 99 5.09 7.68 12.63
N ASN A 100 5.26 6.46 12.14
CA ASN A 100 4.22 5.61 11.55
C ASN A 100 3.36 6.34 10.49
N PRO A 101 3.95 6.82 9.39
CA PRO A 101 3.24 7.64 8.41
C PRO A 101 2.05 6.92 7.76
N HIS A 102 2.09 5.58 7.68
CA HIS A 102 1.01 4.76 7.14
C HIS A 102 -0.29 4.77 7.96
N GLU A 103 -0.28 5.31 9.18
CA GLU A 103 -1.47 5.44 10.03
C GLU A 103 -2.21 6.78 9.83
N GLN A 104 -1.69 7.67 8.98
CA GLN A 104 -2.16 9.06 8.84
C GLN A 104 -3.14 9.27 7.68
N PHE A 105 -3.39 8.26 6.86
CA PHE A 105 -4.28 8.32 5.70
C PHE A 105 -4.96 6.96 5.44
N ALA A 106 -6.07 6.95 4.70
CA ALA A 106 -6.72 5.70 4.32
C ALA A 106 -5.90 4.98 3.24
N SER A 107 -5.80 3.65 3.32
CA SER A 107 -5.08 2.88 2.29
C SER A 107 -5.95 1.82 1.63
N LEU A 108 -5.71 1.58 0.34
CA LEU A 108 -6.21 0.43 -0.39
C LEU A 108 -5.00 -0.43 -0.74
N HIS A 109 -5.03 -1.72 -0.42
CA HIS A 109 -3.87 -2.59 -0.57
C HIS A 109 -4.10 -3.63 -1.67
N ILE A 110 -3.24 -3.66 -2.69
CA ILE A 110 -3.49 -4.41 -3.92
C ILE A 110 -2.42 -5.48 -4.12
N ALA A 111 -2.83 -6.74 -4.03
CA ALA A 111 -2.00 -7.92 -4.35
C ALA A 111 -2.53 -8.66 -5.59
N GLY A 112 -1.72 -9.58 -6.10
CA GLY A 112 -2.06 -10.39 -7.26
C GLY A 112 -0.86 -10.75 -8.14
N THR A 113 -1.09 -11.58 -9.15
CA THR A 113 -0.04 -11.93 -10.11
C THR A 113 -0.04 -10.95 -11.28
N LYS A 114 -1.21 -10.69 -11.88
CA LYS A 114 -1.36 -9.74 -13.00
C LYS A 114 -2.42 -8.68 -12.68
N GLY A 115 -2.23 -7.47 -13.22
CA GLY A 115 -3.21 -6.39 -13.10
C GLY A 115 -3.14 -5.54 -11.82
N LYS A 116 -2.22 -5.83 -10.89
CA LYS A 116 -2.02 -5.03 -9.65
C LYS A 116 -1.80 -3.54 -9.94
N GLY A 117 -0.78 -3.20 -10.74
CA GLY A 117 -0.50 -1.81 -11.13
C GLY A 117 -1.66 -1.15 -11.87
N SER A 118 -2.33 -1.87 -12.80
CA SER A 118 -3.51 -1.34 -13.51
C SER A 118 -4.66 -1.02 -12.56
N VAL A 119 -4.97 -1.94 -11.65
CA VAL A 119 -6.02 -1.75 -10.63
C VAL A 119 -5.65 -0.62 -9.68
N SER A 120 -4.38 -0.53 -9.25
CA SER A 120 -3.90 0.56 -8.38
C SER A 120 -4.03 1.93 -9.06
N ALA A 121 -3.67 2.03 -10.34
CA ALA A 121 -3.84 3.25 -11.12
C ALA A 121 -5.31 3.61 -11.34
N MET A 122 -6.17 2.63 -11.61
CA MET A 122 -7.63 2.85 -11.74
C MET A 122 -8.23 3.34 -10.42
N ILE A 123 -7.86 2.74 -9.30
CA ILE A 123 -8.28 3.18 -7.96
C ILE A 123 -7.86 4.63 -7.73
N ALA A 124 -6.59 4.95 -7.96
CA ALA A 124 -6.09 6.31 -7.76
C ALA A 124 -6.84 7.33 -8.63
N SER A 125 -7.09 7.00 -9.90
CA SER A 125 -7.86 7.84 -10.82
C SER A 125 -9.30 8.07 -10.33
N CYS A 126 -9.98 7.02 -9.87
CA CYS A 126 -11.34 7.13 -9.32
C CYS A 126 -11.39 8.00 -8.05
N LEU A 127 -10.41 7.87 -7.15
CA LEU A 127 -10.32 8.68 -5.94
C LEU A 127 -10.08 10.16 -6.25
N GLN A 128 -9.17 10.44 -7.19
CA GLN A 128 -8.90 11.80 -7.66
C GLN A 128 -10.14 12.42 -8.32
N ALA A 129 -10.82 11.68 -9.18
CA ALA A 129 -12.06 12.14 -9.82
C ALA A 129 -13.17 12.40 -8.79
N ALA A 130 -13.18 11.70 -7.67
CA ALA A 130 -14.08 11.94 -6.54
C ALA A 130 -13.65 13.12 -5.64
N GLY A 131 -12.51 13.75 -5.91
CA GLY A 131 -12.02 14.93 -5.21
C GLY A 131 -11.11 14.65 -4.00
N TYR A 132 -10.66 13.41 -3.81
CA TYR A 132 -9.72 13.07 -2.74
C TYR A 132 -8.27 13.38 -3.12
N ARG A 133 -7.50 13.88 -2.17
CA ARG A 133 -6.04 13.98 -2.30
C ARG A 133 -5.44 12.58 -2.25
N THR A 134 -4.88 12.12 -3.37
CA THR A 134 -4.66 10.69 -3.62
C THR A 134 -3.20 10.34 -3.84
N GLY A 135 -2.67 9.42 -3.02
CA GLY A 135 -1.38 8.77 -3.23
C GLY A 135 -1.48 7.53 -4.12
N LEU A 136 -0.43 7.25 -4.89
CA LEU A 136 -0.26 6.01 -5.63
C LEU A 136 1.17 5.50 -5.45
N TYR A 137 1.29 4.27 -4.93
CA TYR A 137 2.55 3.55 -4.83
C TYR A 137 2.54 2.30 -5.71
N THR A 138 3.43 2.24 -6.70
CA THR A 138 3.52 1.15 -7.68
C THR A 138 4.95 0.67 -7.90
N SER A 139 5.09 -0.55 -8.41
CA SER A 139 6.39 -1.09 -8.81
C SER A 139 6.28 -2.15 -9.90
N PRO A 140 7.31 -2.32 -10.76
CA PRO A 140 8.49 -1.46 -10.92
C PRO A 140 8.14 -0.13 -11.64
N HIS A 141 9.15 0.75 -11.81
CA HIS A 141 9.03 1.93 -12.69
C HIS A 141 9.39 1.55 -14.14
N LEU A 142 8.99 2.38 -15.11
CA LEU A 142 9.33 2.21 -16.53
C LEU A 142 10.57 3.00 -16.94
N GLN A 143 10.66 4.28 -16.58
CA GLN A 143 11.79 5.14 -16.97
C GLN A 143 12.50 5.77 -15.77
N ARG A 144 11.75 6.34 -14.83
CA ARG A 144 12.30 7.03 -13.66
C ARG A 144 11.74 6.48 -12.36
N PHE A 145 12.59 6.39 -11.33
CA PHE A 145 12.18 5.90 -10.01
C PHE A 145 10.98 6.66 -9.43
N ASN A 146 10.89 7.97 -9.68
CA ASN A 146 9.81 8.84 -9.21
C ASN A 146 8.42 8.33 -9.64
N GLU A 147 8.30 7.61 -10.76
CA GLU A 147 7.03 7.04 -11.23
C GLU A 147 6.37 6.11 -10.21
N ARG A 148 7.17 5.51 -9.31
CA ARG A 148 6.68 4.62 -8.25
C ARG A 148 5.87 5.34 -7.20
N ILE A 149 6.05 6.65 -7.02
CA ILE A 149 5.46 7.42 -5.92
C ILE A 149 4.80 8.64 -6.54
N GLN A 150 3.47 8.65 -6.57
CA GLN A 150 2.73 9.75 -7.17
C GLN A 150 1.73 10.34 -6.18
N MET A 151 1.61 11.67 -6.20
CA MET A 151 0.58 12.41 -5.49
C MET A 151 -0.29 13.12 -6.52
N ASP A 152 -1.60 12.88 -6.49
CA ASP A 152 -2.58 13.44 -7.44
C ASP A 152 -2.16 13.25 -8.91
N GLY A 153 -1.65 12.05 -9.23
CA GLY A 153 -1.22 11.64 -10.57
C GLY A 153 0.12 12.24 -11.02
N LYS A 154 0.83 12.95 -10.13
CA LYS A 154 2.15 13.53 -10.42
C LYS A 154 3.24 12.76 -9.67
N PRO A 155 4.28 12.27 -10.37
CA PRO A 155 5.46 11.70 -9.72
C PRO A 155 6.08 12.64 -8.69
N ILE A 156 6.62 12.08 -7.61
CA ILE A 156 7.37 12.82 -6.59
C ILE A 156 8.49 13.66 -7.24
N GLU A 157 8.64 14.91 -6.84
CA GLU A 157 9.70 15.78 -7.35
C GLU A 157 11.08 15.35 -6.84
N ASP A 158 12.12 15.55 -7.66
CA ASP A 158 13.51 15.18 -7.33
C ASP A 158 13.97 15.82 -6.01
N ALA A 159 13.70 17.11 -5.82
CA ALA A 159 14.05 17.82 -4.59
C ALA A 159 13.33 17.23 -3.36
N ARG A 160 12.08 16.79 -3.54
CA ARG A 160 11.29 16.18 -2.48
C ARG A 160 11.82 14.79 -2.13
N PHE A 161 12.17 13.99 -3.13
CA PHE A 161 12.81 12.69 -2.95
C PHE A 161 14.13 12.80 -2.18
N VAL A 162 15.00 13.73 -2.59
CA VAL A 162 16.28 14.02 -1.91
C VAL A 162 16.05 14.41 -0.44
N ALA A 163 15.09 15.31 -0.18
CA ALA A 163 14.79 15.75 1.18
C ALA A 163 14.31 14.60 2.08
N LEU A 164 13.47 13.70 1.55
CA LEU A 164 12.99 12.54 2.29
C LEU A 164 14.10 11.49 2.51
N MET A 165 14.95 11.24 1.50
CA MET A 165 16.09 10.33 1.65
C MET A 165 17.07 10.82 2.72
N ARG A 166 17.42 12.11 2.74
CA ARG A 166 18.23 12.72 3.81
C ARG A 166 17.62 12.55 5.20
N ARG A 167 16.30 12.68 5.30
CA ARG A 167 15.60 12.50 6.58
C ARG A 167 15.61 11.03 7.03
N LEU A 168 15.54 10.10 6.10
CA LEU A 168 15.55 8.67 6.40
C LEU A 168 16.96 8.13 6.67
N GLU A 169 18.01 8.68 6.04
CA GLU A 169 19.42 8.26 6.18
C GLU A 169 19.83 7.91 7.63
N PRO A 170 19.69 8.80 8.64
CA PRO A 170 20.13 8.46 10.00
C PRO A 170 19.38 7.28 10.62
N HIS A 171 18.14 7.02 10.20
CA HIS A 171 17.35 5.89 10.66
C HIS A 171 17.72 4.61 9.91
N ILE A 172 17.98 4.71 8.60
CA ILE A 172 18.44 3.60 7.77
C ILE A 172 19.77 3.05 8.30
N GLU A 173 20.75 3.93 8.59
CA GLU A 173 22.04 3.52 9.16
C GLU A 173 21.92 2.84 10.54
N SER A 174 20.84 3.12 11.27
CA SER A 174 20.60 2.49 12.58
C SER A 174 19.91 1.12 12.50
N ILE A 175 19.40 0.72 11.33
CA ILE A 175 18.63 -0.51 11.12
C ILE A 175 19.33 -1.34 10.03
N PRO A 176 20.23 -2.26 10.40
CA PRO A 176 21.00 -3.02 9.43
C PRO A 176 20.12 -3.94 8.59
N GLY A 177 20.49 -4.13 7.33
CA GLY A 177 19.85 -5.09 6.43
C GLY A 177 18.54 -4.62 5.80
N LEU A 178 18.21 -3.32 5.89
CA LEU A 178 17.12 -2.74 5.11
C LEU A 178 17.36 -2.93 3.61
N THR A 179 16.28 -3.28 2.91
CA THR A 179 16.27 -3.44 1.46
C THR A 179 15.86 -2.15 0.76
N VAL A 180 16.21 -2.03 -0.52
CA VAL A 180 15.74 -0.95 -1.40
C VAL A 180 14.21 -0.80 -1.33
N PHE A 181 13.50 -1.93 -1.32
CA PHE A 181 12.04 -1.93 -1.33
C PHE A 181 11.43 -1.49 0.00
N GLU A 182 12.02 -1.91 1.13
CA GLU A 182 11.58 -1.45 2.46
C GLU A 182 11.78 0.06 2.64
N ILE A 183 12.95 0.58 2.22
CA ILE A 183 13.25 2.02 2.28
C ILE A 183 12.31 2.80 1.37
N ALA A 184 12.14 2.36 0.11
CA ALA A 184 11.25 3.00 -0.84
C ALA A 184 9.79 3.01 -0.36
N THR A 185 9.35 1.94 0.31
CA THR A 185 8.00 1.84 0.88
C THR A 185 7.81 2.90 1.98
N VAL A 186 8.72 2.99 2.94
CA VAL A 186 8.59 4.01 4.01
C VAL A 186 8.70 5.42 3.46
N LEU A 187 9.56 5.67 2.47
CA LEU A 187 9.64 6.96 1.79
C LEU A 187 8.32 7.35 1.13
N ALA A 188 7.67 6.43 0.41
CA ALA A 188 6.38 6.68 -0.23
C ALA A 188 5.29 7.00 0.81
N LEU A 189 5.21 6.21 1.88
CA LEU A 189 4.24 6.41 2.96
C LEU A 189 4.47 7.76 3.66
N LEU A 190 5.73 8.10 3.94
CA LEU A 190 6.10 9.39 4.53
C LEU A 190 5.75 10.56 3.62
N HIS A 191 5.98 10.42 2.31
CA HIS A 191 5.58 11.42 1.32
C HIS A 191 4.08 11.65 1.35
N PHE A 192 3.25 10.60 1.30
CA PHE A 192 1.79 10.73 1.32
C PHE A 192 1.27 11.37 2.61
N ALA A 193 1.83 11.00 3.77
CA ALA A 193 1.45 11.58 5.05
C ALA A 193 1.75 13.09 5.12
N GLU A 194 2.95 13.50 4.71
CA GLU A 194 3.35 14.91 4.73
C GLU A 194 2.65 15.75 3.65
N GLU A 195 2.34 15.13 2.51
CA GLU A 195 1.45 15.67 1.50
C GLU A 195 -0.02 15.44 1.87
N GLY A 196 -0.38 15.22 3.14
CA GLY A 196 -1.77 15.19 3.61
C GLY A 196 -2.75 14.42 2.71
N ALA A 197 -2.35 13.23 2.25
CA ALA A 197 -3.22 12.38 1.44
C ALA A 197 -4.47 11.98 2.22
N ASP A 198 -5.63 12.00 1.56
CA ASP A 198 -6.85 11.44 2.14
C ASP A 198 -6.82 9.91 2.02
N ALA A 199 -6.37 9.42 0.87
CA ALA A 199 -6.25 8.00 0.58
C ALA A 199 -5.07 7.67 -0.33
N ALA A 200 -4.53 6.45 -0.24
CA ALA A 200 -3.49 5.96 -1.14
C ALA A 200 -3.75 4.54 -1.64
N ALA A 201 -3.52 4.31 -2.94
CA ALA A 201 -3.48 2.98 -3.54
C ALA A 201 -2.06 2.42 -3.45
N ILE A 202 -1.90 1.30 -2.73
CA ILE A 202 -0.59 0.71 -2.43
C ILE A 202 -0.49 -0.66 -3.11
N GLU A 203 0.33 -0.76 -4.15
CA GLU A 203 0.63 -2.02 -4.83
C GLU A 203 1.67 -2.84 -4.04
N VAL A 204 1.36 -4.12 -3.82
CA VAL A 204 2.32 -5.10 -3.30
C VAL A 204 3.43 -5.36 -4.33
N GLY A 205 4.68 -5.33 -3.89
CA GLY A 205 5.83 -5.66 -4.72
C GLY A 205 5.86 -7.15 -5.07
N LEU A 206 6.03 -8.00 -4.05
CA LEU A 206 6.13 -9.45 -4.20
C LEU A 206 5.39 -10.20 -3.10
N GLY A 207 4.69 -11.28 -3.48
CA GLY A 207 3.95 -12.09 -2.52
C GLY A 207 2.78 -11.30 -1.93
N GLY A 208 2.87 -10.96 -0.65
CA GLY A 208 1.90 -10.15 0.09
C GLY A 208 2.12 -10.22 1.59
N ARG A 209 2.20 -11.43 2.15
CA ARG A 209 2.33 -11.69 3.59
C ARG A 209 3.56 -11.04 4.22
N LEU A 210 4.71 -11.12 3.55
CA LEU A 210 6.00 -10.60 4.01
C LEU A 210 6.48 -9.41 3.15
N ASP A 211 5.58 -8.84 2.35
CA ASP A 211 5.91 -7.66 1.55
C ASP A 211 6.01 -6.42 2.44
N ALA A 212 6.97 -5.53 2.17
CA ALA A 212 7.18 -4.32 2.97
C ALA A 212 5.92 -3.44 3.09
N THR A 213 5.05 -3.47 2.08
CA THR A 213 3.78 -2.72 2.10
C THR A 213 2.76 -3.30 3.10
N ASN A 214 2.94 -4.53 3.58
CA ASN A 214 1.99 -5.21 4.46
C ASN A 214 2.00 -4.73 5.93
N ILE A 215 2.74 -3.67 6.23
CA ILE A 215 2.65 -2.95 7.50
C ILE A 215 1.33 -2.16 7.65
N ILE A 216 0.65 -1.86 6.54
CA ILE A 216 -0.57 -1.05 6.57
C ILE A 216 -1.79 -1.84 7.05
N THR A 217 -2.76 -1.16 7.68
CA THR A 217 -4.12 -1.71 7.87
C THR A 217 -5.05 -0.98 6.90
N PRO A 218 -5.40 -1.60 5.76
CA PRO A 218 -6.13 -0.90 4.72
C PRO A 218 -7.63 -0.78 5.03
N THR A 219 -8.29 0.17 4.39
CA THR A 219 -9.76 0.27 4.37
C THR A 219 -10.38 -0.86 3.54
N VAL A 220 -9.68 -1.28 2.48
CA VAL A 220 -10.06 -2.43 1.64
C VAL A 220 -8.81 -3.06 1.03
N ALA A 221 -8.79 -4.39 0.97
CA ALA A 221 -7.79 -5.14 0.23
C ALA A 221 -8.36 -5.57 -1.14
N ALA A 222 -7.51 -5.64 -2.16
CA ALA A 222 -7.87 -6.19 -3.46
C ALA A 222 -6.88 -7.29 -3.86
N ILE A 223 -7.40 -8.43 -4.28
CA ILE A 223 -6.61 -9.52 -4.84
C ILE A 223 -7.02 -9.69 -6.30
N THR A 224 -6.14 -9.28 -7.20
CA THR A 224 -6.32 -9.46 -8.65
C THR A 224 -6.07 -10.92 -9.05
N THR A 225 -6.02 -11.22 -10.35
CA THR A 225 -5.87 -12.60 -10.81
C THR A 225 -4.58 -13.24 -10.30
N LEU A 226 -4.71 -14.47 -9.79
CA LEU A 226 -3.60 -15.30 -9.34
C LEU A 226 -3.24 -16.32 -10.43
N SER A 227 -1.95 -16.46 -10.67
CA SER A 227 -1.40 -17.47 -11.57
C SER A 227 -0.03 -17.91 -11.08
N TYR A 228 0.44 -19.05 -11.59
CA TYR A 228 1.79 -19.56 -11.39
C TYR A 228 2.83 -18.53 -11.87
N ASP A 229 3.41 -17.81 -10.92
CA ASP A 229 4.45 -16.80 -11.13
C ASP A 229 5.29 -16.72 -9.86
N HIS A 230 6.58 -16.45 -10.01
CA HIS A 230 7.54 -16.47 -8.90
C HIS A 230 7.48 -17.76 -8.03
N MET A 231 7.24 -18.93 -8.64
CA MET A 231 7.05 -20.19 -7.89
C MET A 231 8.26 -20.55 -7.00
N HIS A 232 9.48 -20.27 -7.49
CA HIS A 232 10.72 -20.44 -6.71
C HIS A 232 10.77 -19.61 -5.41
N LEU A 233 9.91 -18.59 -5.28
CA LEU A 233 9.77 -17.72 -4.11
C LEU A 233 8.50 -18.03 -3.32
N LEU A 234 7.38 -18.16 -4.01
CA LEU A 234 6.04 -18.19 -3.39
C LEU A 234 5.49 -19.61 -3.21
N GLY A 235 6.22 -20.64 -3.64
CA GLY A 235 5.84 -22.04 -3.55
C GLY A 235 5.44 -22.66 -4.90
N ASP A 236 5.27 -23.98 -4.88
CA ASP A 236 5.12 -24.78 -6.10
C ASP A 236 3.66 -25.00 -6.52
N SER A 237 2.69 -24.45 -5.77
CA SER A 237 1.26 -24.57 -6.04
C SER A 237 0.55 -23.22 -6.09
N LEU A 238 -0.63 -23.20 -6.72
CA LEU A 238 -1.45 -22.00 -6.72
C LEU A 238 -2.01 -21.70 -5.32
N SER A 239 -2.19 -22.73 -4.50
CA SER A 239 -2.51 -22.61 -3.08
C SER A 239 -1.43 -21.84 -2.32
N ASP A 240 -0.14 -22.15 -2.54
CA ASP A 240 0.97 -21.46 -1.86
C ASP A 240 1.02 -19.98 -2.25
N ILE A 241 0.91 -19.70 -3.55
CA ILE A 241 0.82 -18.33 -4.09
C ILE A 241 -0.37 -17.59 -3.49
N ALA A 242 -1.53 -18.24 -3.36
CA ALA A 242 -2.72 -17.67 -2.75
C ALA A 242 -2.56 -17.41 -1.25
N ARG A 243 -1.83 -18.26 -0.50
CA ARG A 243 -1.52 -18.01 0.92
C ARG A 243 -0.64 -16.78 1.08
N GLU A 244 0.39 -16.65 0.26
CA GLU A 244 1.27 -15.48 0.31
C GLU A 244 0.52 -14.19 -0.04
N LYS A 245 -0.25 -14.20 -1.13
CA LYS A 245 -1.01 -13.02 -1.57
C LYS A 245 -2.19 -12.70 -0.64
N GLY A 246 -2.87 -13.72 -0.13
CA GLY A 246 -3.91 -13.59 0.90
C GLY A 246 -3.38 -13.03 2.22
N GLY A 247 -2.05 -12.98 2.41
CA GLY A 247 -1.40 -12.35 3.56
C GLY A 247 -1.82 -10.88 3.79
N ILE A 248 -2.28 -10.17 2.77
CA ILE A 248 -2.73 -8.77 2.89
C ILE A 248 -4.12 -8.61 3.50
N ILE A 249 -4.94 -9.66 3.58
CA ILE A 249 -6.29 -9.60 4.11
C ILE A 249 -6.19 -9.30 5.62
N LYS A 250 -6.76 -8.21 6.14
CA LYS A 250 -6.68 -7.90 7.57
C LYS A 250 -7.99 -8.26 8.30
N PRO A 251 -7.95 -8.54 9.61
CA PRO A 251 -9.15 -8.90 10.37
C PRO A 251 -10.27 -7.87 10.22
N GLY A 252 -11.47 -8.32 9.83
CA GLY A 252 -12.64 -7.46 9.63
C GLY A 252 -12.58 -6.51 8.43
N VAL A 253 -11.46 -6.41 7.72
CA VAL A 253 -11.29 -5.53 6.56
C VAL A 253 -11.86 -6.21 5.31
N PRO A 254 -12.71 -5.55 4.51
CA PRO A 254 -13.26 -6.15 3.30
C PRO A 254 -12.15 -6.46 2.28
N VAL A 255 -12.34 -7.55 1.54
CA VAL A 255 -11.46 -7.95 0.43
C VAL A 255 -12.26 -8.12 -0.86
N VAL A 256 -11.81 -7.44 -1.92
CA VAL A 256 -12.34 -7.61 -3.29
C VAL A 256 -11.49 -8.63 -4.03
N LEU A 257 -12.11 -9.67 -4.55
CA LEU A 257 -11.45 -10.78 -5.23
C LEU A 257 -11.88 -10.82 -6.71
N ALA A 258 -10.91 -10.69 -7.60
CA ALA A 258 -11.10 -10.97 -9.04
C ALA A 258 -11.39 -12.47 -9.27
N PRO A 259 -12.02 -12.88 -10.39
CA PRO A 259 -12.23 -14.30 -10.68
C PRO A 259 -10.94 -15.11 -10.59
N GLN A 260 -10.98 -16.22 -9.85
CA GLN A 260 -9.83 -17.09 -9.62
C GLN A 260 -10.09 -18.51 -10.11
N GLN A 261 -9.00 -19.28 -10.27
CA GLN A 261 -9.11 -20.73 -10.31
C GLN A 261 -9.57 -21.26 -8.94
N TYR A 262 -10.30 -22.38 -8.96
CA TYR A 262 -10.91 -22.98 -7.76
C TYR A 262 -9.92 -23.15 -6.61
N GLU A 263 -8.69 -23.59 -6.89
CA GLU A 263 -7.64 -23.79 -5.89
C GLU A 263 -7.29 -22.49 -5.13
N ALA A 264 -7.02 -21.40 -5.85
CA ALA A 264 -6.75 -20.09 -5.25
C ALA A 264 -7.98 -19.54 -4.51
N ASP A 265 -9.15 -19.64 -5.12
CA ASP A 265 -10.42 -19.15 -4.57
C ASP A 265 -10.69 -19.76 -3.19
N ARG A 266 -10.51 -21.08 -3.07
CA ARG A 266 -10.70 -21.83 -1.82
C ARG A 266 -9.78 -21.36 -0.70
N VAL A 267 -8.52 -21.04 -1.02
CA VAL A 267 -7.54 -20.55 -0.04
C VAL A 267 -7.90 -19.13 0.40
N ILE A 268 -8.19 -18.24 -0.53
CA ILE A 268 -8.56 -16.86 -0.21
C ILE A 268 -9.86 -16.82 0.61
N GLU A 269 -10.85 -17.63 0.26
CA GLU A 269 -12.10 -17.75 1.03
C GLU A 269 -11.84 -18.26 2.45
N GLY A 270 -10.95 -19.25 2.62
CA GLY A 270 -10.54 -19.72 3.94
C GLY A 270 -9.91 -18.61 4.79
N ILE A 271 -8.92 -17.90 4.23
CA ILE A 271 -8.25 -16.78 4.91
C ILE A 271 -9.25 -15.67 5.27
N ALA A 272 -10.14 -15.30 4.35
CA ALA A 272 -11.17 -14.30 4.59
C ALA A 272 -12.12 -14.73 5.72
N GLY A 273 -12.56 -15.99 5.73
CA GLY A 273 -13.39 -16.56 6.78
C GLY A 273 -12.72 -16.56 8.15
N GLU A 274 -11.46 -17.01 8.23
CA GLU A 274 -10.66 -17.00 9.46
C GLU A 274 -10.48 -15.60 10.03
N ARG A 275 -10.24 -14.62 9.14
CA ARG A 275 -10.06 -13.20 9.50
C ARG A 275 -11.36 -12.44 9.65
N LYS A 276 -12.52 -13.09 9.44
CA LYS A 276 -13.85 -12.45 9.42
C LYS A 276 -13.89 -11.24 8.48
N ALA A 277 -13.14 -11.30 7.39
CA ALA A 277 -13.06 -10.29 6.35
C ALA A 277 -14.23 -10.47 5.37
N PRO A 278 -15.09 -9.45 5.15
CA PRO A 278 -16.12 -9.52 4.13
C PRO A 278 -15.51 -9.78 2.75
N LEU A 279 -15.86 -10.90 2.12
CA LEU A 279 -15.37 -11.28 0.79
C LEU A 279 -16.35 -10.82 -0.28
N ILE A 280 -15.87 -9.97 -1.19
CA ILE A 280 -16.61 -9.43 -2.33
C ILE A 280 -16.00 -10.00 -3.61
N ARG A 281 -16.79 -10.72 -4.40
CA ARG A 281 -16.32 -11.42 -5.61
C ARG A 281 -16.80 -10.70 -6.87
N VAL A 282 -15.85 -10.30 -7.70
CA VAL A 282 -16.13 -9.77 -9.04
C VAL A 282 -16.68 -10.90 -9.93
N GLY A 283 -17.76 -10.63 -10.65
CA GLY A 283 -18.48 -11.62 -11.46
C GLY A 283 -19.53 -12.44 -10.69
N ARG A 284 -19.68 -12.21 -9.38
CA ARG A 284 -20.71 -12.85 -8.54
C ARG A 284 -21.50 -11.85 -7.71
N ASP A 285 -20.82 -11.02 -6.93
CA ASP A 285 -21.45 -10.02 -6.06
C ASP A 285 -21.57 -8.68 -6.80
N TRP A 286 -20.56 -8.36 -7.63
CA TRP A 286 -20.56 -7.23 -8.54
C TRP A 286 -20.34 -7.70 -9.97
N LEU A 287 -21.20 -7.26 -10.87
CA LEU A 287 -21.18 -7.59 -12.28
C LEU A 287 -20.74 -6.37 -13.07
N PHE A 288 -20.18 -6.63 -14.26
CA PHE A 288 -19.73 -5.56 -15.13
C PHE A 288 -19.90 -5.91 -16.60
N SER A 289 -19.99 -4.87 -17.43
CA SER A 289 -19.98 -4.98 -18.88
C SER A 289 -19.10 -3.89 -19.48
N ALA A 290 -18.33 -4.24 -20.50
CA ALA A 290 -17.54 -3.28 -21.24
C ALA A 290 -18.42 -2.44 -22.17
N GLY A 291 -18.27 -1.12 -22.10
CA GLY A 291 -18.86 -0.17 -23.03
C GLY A 291 -17.89 0.19 -24.15
N SER A 292 -17.87 1.47 -24.55
CA SER A 292 -16.91 1.99 -25.52
C SER A 292 -15.48 1.97 -24.97
N ARG A 293 -14.51 1.84 -25.88
CA ARG A 293 -13.09 2.00 -25.58
C ARG A 293 -12.39 2.63 -26.79
N ASP A 294 -11.68 3.72 -26.54
CA ASP A 294 -10.82 4.41 -27.50
C ASP A 294 -9.55 4.92 -26.79
N LEU A 295 -8.85 5.88 -27.41
CA LEU A 295 -7.64 6.48 -26.84
C LEU A 295 -7.96 7.57 -25.80
N GLU A 296 -9.21 8.05 -25.76
CA GLU A 296 -9.66 9.09 -24.82
C GLU A 296 -10.23 8.47 -23.54
N GLY A 297 -10.74 7.23 -23.61
CA GLY A 297 -11.17 6.52 -22.43
C GLY A 297 -11.80 5.15 -22.66
N GLN A 298 -12.30 4.60 -21.56
CA GLN A 298 -13.08 3.37 -21.53
C GLN A 298 -14.31 3.57 -20.65
N THR A 299 -15.46 3.10 -21.11
CA THR A 299 -16.69 3.03 -20.31
C THR A 299 -16.86 1.62 -19.75
N LEU A 300 -17.17 1.53 -18.46
CA LEU A 300 -17.51 0.29 -17.77
C LEU A 300 -18.86 0.47 -17.07
N TYR A 301 -19.79 -0.43 -17.34
CA TYR A 301 -21.03 -0.53 -16.57
C TYR A 301 -20.81 -1.48 -15.42
N ILE A 302 -21.17 -1.08 -14.20
CA ILE A 302 -20.96 -1.85 -12.97
C ILE A 302 -22.27 -1.83 -12.18
N TRP A 303 -22.73 -2.99 -11.72
CA TRP A 303 -23.95 -3.11 -10.90
C TRP A 303 -23.81 -4.25 -9.90
N ALA A 304 -24.54 -4.16 -8.79
CA ALA A 304 -24.59 -5.28 -7.84
C ALA A 304 -25.44 -6.41 -8.41
N SER A 305 -25.09 -7.67 -8.13
CA SER A 305 -25.90 -8.80 -8.63
C SER A 305 -27.34 -8.80 -8.13
N ALA A 306 -27.59 -8.20 -6.96
CA ALA A 306 -28.92 -7.96 -6.42
C ALA A 306 -29.77 -6.97 -7.24
N GLU A 307 -29.15 -6.14 -8.08
CA GLU A 307 -29.82 -5.15 -8.92
C GLU A 307 -30.15 -5.71 -10.32
N GLN A 308 -29.62 -6.88 -10.69
CA GLN A 308 -29.86 -7.46 -12.00
C GLN A 308 -31.30 -7.98 -12.12
N PRO A 309 -32.11 -7.49 -13.08
CA PRO A 309 -33.44 -8.04 -13.34
C PRO A 309 -33.31 -9.51 -13.77
N LEU A 310 -34.17 -10.37 -13.21
CA LEU A 310 -34.29 -11.80 -13.58
C LEU A 310 -34.66 -12.00 -15.05
#